data_AF-A0A524BI15-F1
#
_entry.id   AF-A0A524BI15-F1
#
_cell.length_a   1.000
_cell.length_b   1.000
_cell.length_c   1.000
_cell.angle_alpha   90.00
_cell.angle_beta   90.00
_cell.angle_gamma   90.00
#
_symmetry.space_group_name_H-M   'P 1'
#
loop_
_entity.id
_entity.type
_entity.pdbx_description
1 polymer ?
#
loop_
_entity_poly.entity_id
_entity_poly.type
_entity_poly.pdbx_seq_one_letter_code
_entity_poly.pdbx_strand_id
1 'polypeptide(L)'
;MRSLALTAAAAIAAGSLLSACSGSSPDPGPSPSGSAVGGMATCDEPTITAAVEADVNATYPGATFVSLDDFTCADGWVSATAQVETSGTTVPTEFFLRAEGQFWIPTSIEEICGTPLAESDVPEEIYVAACGVQE
;
A
#
# COMPACT_ATOMS: atom_id res chain seq x y z
N MET A 1 -23.06 41.38 -35.68
CA MET A 1 -24.52 41.49 -35.44
C MET A 1 -25.07 40.08 -35.25
N ARG A 2 -25.72 39.82 -34.09
CA ARG A 2 -26.76 38.81 -33.81
C ARG A 2 -26.42 37.32 -34.07
N SER A 3 -26.76 36.33 -33.24
CA SER A 3 -27.45 36.23 -31.94
C SER A 3 -27.50 34.73 -31.54
N LEU A 4 -27.38 34.43 -30.23
CA LEU A 4 -28.14 33.47 -29.36
C LEU A 4 -28.35 32.01 -29.83
N ALA A 5 -28.35 30.96 -28.99
CA ALA A 5 -29.04 30.84 -27.70
C ALA A 5 -28.57 29.64 -26.84
N LEU A 6 -28.85 29.75 -25.54
CA LEU A 6 -28.80 28.72 -24.49
C LEU A 6 -29.71 27.52 -24.80
N THR A 7 -29.34 26.33 -24.34
CA THR A 7 -30.30 25.28 -23.93
C THR A 7 -29.82 24.57 -22.67
N ALA A 8 -30.50 24.88 -21.56
CA ALA A 8 -30.51 24.06 -20.36
C ALA A 8 -31.64 23.03 -20.48
N ALA A 9 -31.41 21.80 -20.05
CA ALA A 9 -32.47 20.82 -19.85
C ALA A 9 -32.27 20.14 -18.49
N ALA A 10 -33.09 20.55 -17.53
CA ALA A 10 -33.35 19.82 -16.30
C ALA A 10 -34.42 18.75 -16.59
N ALA A 11 -34.22 17.53 -16.10
CA ALA A 11 -35.26 16.51 -16.04
C ALA A 11 -35.40 16.02 -14.60
N ILE A 12 -36.56 16.28 -14.02
CA ILE A 12 -37.04 15.86 -12.71
C ILE A 12 -38.15 14.83 -12.96
N ALA A 13 -38.09 13.65 -12.33
CA ALA A 13 -39.21 12.75 -12.01
C ALA A 13 -38.63 11.38 -11.63
N ALA A 14 -39.14 10.58 -10.69
CA ALA A 14 -40.26 10.67 -9.76
C ALA A 14 -40.01 9.59 -8.68
N GLY A 15 -40.47 9.83 -7.44
CA GLY A 15 -40.55 8.78 -6.43
C GLY A 15 -41.70 7.82 -6.69
N SER A 16 -41.68 6.63 -6.10
CA SER A 16 -42.49 6.28 -4.91
C SER A 16 -42.54 4.76 -4.66
N LEU A 17 -42.66 4.41 -3.36
CA LEU A 17 -43.28 3.22 -2.74
C LEU A 17 -42.46 1.94 -2.50
N LEU A 18 -41.90 1.89 -1.28
CA LEU A 18 -42.11 0.89 -0.22
C LEU A 18 -42.76 -0.47 -0.58
N SER A 19 -42.02 -1.55 -0.33
CA SER A 19 -42.52 -2.89 0.06
C SER A 19 -41.42 -3.54 0.90
N ALA A 20 -41.57 -3.60 2.24
CA ALA A 20 -42.22 -4.68 2.99
C ALA A 20 -41.33 -5.93 3.13
N CYS A 21 -40.87 -6.14 4.37
CA CYS A 21 -39.96 -7.18 4.83
C CYS A 21 -40.53 -8.60 4.70
N SER A 22 -39.67 -9.58 4.38
CA SER A 22 -39.74 -10.96 4.91
C SER A 22 -38.40 -11.65 4.68
N GLY A 23 -37.91 -12.35 5.71
CA GLY A 23 -36.52 -12.74 5.88
C GLY A 23 -36.03 -13.91 5.02
N SER A 24 -34.73 -13.85 4.72
CA SER A 24 -33.70 -14.90 4.72
C SER A 24 -32.44 -14.26 4.08
N SER A 25 -31.27 -14.35 4.72
CA SER A 25 -29.97 -13.80 4.24
C SER A 25 -29.67 -14.12 2.76
N PRO A 26 -28.81 -13.39 2.01
CA PRO A 26 -27.70 -12.51 2.42
C PRO A 26 -27.55 -11.15 1.65
N ASP A 27 -26.72 -10.23 2.18
CA ASP A 27 -26.25 -8.94 1.59
C ASP A 27 -27.35 -7.88 1.24
N PRO A 28 -27.07 -6.57 0.95
CA PRO A 28 -25.81 -5.81 0.92
C PRO A 28 -25.83 -4.44 1.63
N GLY A 29 -24.65 -4.01 2.11
CA GLY A 29 -24.20 -2.62 2.07
C GLY A 29 -24.69 -1.64 3.14
N PRO A 30 -23.79 -0.71 3.51
CA PRO A 30 -24.17 0.68 3.71
C PRO A 30 -23.40 1.59 2.74
N SER A 31 -24.13 2.37 1.95
CA SER A 31 -23.69 3.71 1.52
C SER A 31 -24.30 4.73 2.49
N PRO A 32 -23.79 5.98 2.65
CA PRO A 32 -22.75 6.66 1.85
C PRO A 32 -21.69 7.41 2.70
N SER A 33 -20.66 7.97 2.04
CA SER A 33 -19.84 9.15 2.41
C SER A 33 -18.34 8.88 2.31
N GLY A 34 -17.64 9.81 1.67
CA GLY A 34 -16.18 9.88 1.73
C GLY A 34 -15.63 10.27 0.38
N SER A 35 -15.14 11.50 0.28
CA SER A 35 -14.28 12.03 -0.77
C SER A 35 -13.35 10.96 -1.36
N ALA A 36 -12.93 11.12 -2.62
CA ALA A 36 -11.62 10.57 -3.01
C ALA A 36 -10.54 11.33 -2.21
N VAL A 37 -10.42 11.00 -0.92
CA VAL A 37 -9.30 11.32 -0.03
C VAL A 37 -8.30 10.20 -0.25
N GLY A 38 -7.06 10.57 -0.58
CA GLY A 38 -6.00 9.64 -0.97
C GLY A 38 -5.93 8.41 -0.05
N GLY A 39 -5.89 7.23 -0.66
CA GLY A 39 -5.81 5.97 0.07
C GLY A 39 -4.50 5.87 0.86
N MET A 40 -4.53 5.14 1.97
CA MET A 40 -3.33 4.71 2.67
C MET A 40 -2.71 3.53 1.90
N ALA A 41 -1.40 3.35 2.00
CA ALA A 41 -0.71 2.20 1.43
C ALA A 41 -1.28 0.92 2.03
N THR A 42 -1.72 -0.01 1.17
CA THR A 42 -2.32 -1.26 1.64
C THR A 42 -1.22 -2.26 1.99
N CYS A 43 -1.29 -2.81 3.19
CA CYS A 43 -0.46 -3.93 3.60
C CYS A 43 -1.15 -5.24 3.16
N ASP A 44 -0.83 -5.70 1.96
CA ASP A 44 -1.26 -6.98 1.41
C ASP A 44 -0.17 -7.55 0.49
N GLU A 45 -0.11 -8.87 0.38
CA GLU A 45 0.93 -9.58 -0.36
C GLU A 45 1.15 -9.06 -1.79
N PRO A 46 0.13 -8.87 -2.66
CA PRO A 46 0.40 -8.38 -4.01
C PRO A 46 0.90 -6.93 -4.04
N THR A 47 0.42 -6.07 -3.14
CA THR A 47 0.91 -4.70 -3.03
C THR A 47 2.38 -4.64 -2.57
N ILE A 48 2.76 -5.45 -1.56
CA ILE A 48 4.14 -5.54 -1.08
C ILE A 48 5.06 -6.18 -2.13
N THR A 49 4.61 -7.26 -2.77
CA THR A 49 5.34 -7.93 -3.85
C THR A 49 5.69 -6.96 -4.97
N ALA A 50 4.71 -6.17 -5.43
CA ALA A 50 4.94 -5.19 -6.49
C ALA A 50 5.94 -4.10 -6.08
N ALA A 51 5.90 -3.65 -4.82
CA ALA A 51 6.84 -2.66 -4.30
C ALA A 51 8.27 -3.21 -4.20
N VAL A 52 8.43 -4.42 -3.67
CA VAL A 52 9.73 -5.10 -3.56
C VAL A 52 10.31 -5.42 -4.94
N GLU A 53 9.51 -5.94 -5.87
CA GLU A 53 9.95 -6.20 -7.24
C GLU A 53 10.39 -4.92 -7.96
N ALA A 54 9.65 -3.82 -7.77
CA ALA A 54 10.04 -2.52 -8.31
C ALA A 54 11.37 -2.03 -7.73
N ASP A 55 11.59 -2.19 -6.43
CA ASP A 55 12.87 -1.86 -5.77
C ASP A 55 14.02 -2.71 -6.29
N VAL A 56 13.82 -4.04 -6.41
CA VAL A 56 14.86 -4.94 -6.94
C VAL A 56 15.33 -4.49 -8.32
N ASN A 57 14.37 -4.18 -9.20
CA ASN A 57 14.65 -3.73 -10.57
C ASN A 57 15.35 -2.36 -10.62
N ALA A 58 15.07 -1.48 -9.65
CA ALA A 58 15.65 -0.14 -9.60
C ALA A 58 17.05 -0.13 -8.94
N THR A 59 17.23 -0.92 -7.89
CA THR A 59 18.39 -0.85 -6.99
C THR A 59 19.48 -1.84 -7.36
N TYR A 60 19.14 -3.01 -7.90
CA TYR A 60 20.09 -4.09 -8.19
C TYR A 60 20.11 -4.44 -9.69
N PRO A 61 20.84 -3.68 -10.54
CA PRO A 61 20.88 -3.94 -11.97
C PRO A 61 21.47 -5.33 -12.25
N GLY A 62 20.72 -6.14 -13.00
CA GLY A 62 21.09 -7.53 -13.32
C GLY A 62 20.67 -8.55 -12.26
N ALA A 63 19.99 -8.12 -11.18
CA ALA A 63 19.26 -9.01 -10.31
C ALA A 63 17.82 -9.24 -10.83
N THR A 64 17.15 -10.27 -10.34
CA THR A 64 15.76 -10.59 -10.67
C THR A 64 15.01 -10.97 -9.41
N PHE A 65 13.86 -10.34 -9.18
CA PHE A 65 12.93 -10.76 -8.15
C PHE A 65 12.37 -12.15 -8.50
N VAL A 66 12.41 -13.08 -7.55
CA VAL A 66 11.92 -14.47 -7.74
C VAL A 66 10.59 -14.67 -7.03
N SER A 67 10.52 -14.35 -5.73
CA SER A 67 9.32 -14.49 -4.92
C SER A 67 9.43 -13.66 -3.63
N LEU A 68 8.28 -13.27 -3.09
CA LEU A 68 8.17 -12.79 -1.71
C LEU A 68 8.01 -14.01 -0.81
N ASP A 69 8.82 -14.10 0.26
CA ASP A 69 8.75 -15.21 1.21
C ASP A 69 7.85 -14.87 2.39
N ASP A 70 8.10 -13.73 3.02
CA ASP A 70 7.37 -13.26 4.21
C ASP A 70 7.40 -11.74 4.27
N PHE A 71 6.42 -11.15 4.94
CA PHE A 71 6.41 -9.73 5.25
C PHE A 71 5.63 -9.43 6.52
N THR A 72 6.11 -8.43 7.27
CA THR A 72 5.46 -7.91 8.47
C THR A 72 5.20 -6.43 8.26
N CYS A 73 3.98 -5.99 8.53
CA CYS A 73 3.62 -4.57 8.50
C CYS A 73 3.33 -4.06 9.90
N ALA A 74 3.87 -2.89 10.22
CA ALA A 74 3.70 -2.25 11.52
C ALA A 74 3.70 -0.73 11.35
N ASP A 75 2.67 -0.05 11.86
CA ASP A 75 2.57 1.42 11.92
C ASP A 75 3.12 2.19 10.69
N GLY A 76 2.73 1.79 9.48
CA GLY A 76 3.16 2.45 8.25
C GLY A 76 4.54 2.03 7.74
N TRP A 77 5.09 0.92 8.24
CA TRP A 77 6.33 0.30 7.82
C TRP A 77 6.10 -1.15 7.41
N VAL A 78 7.01 -1.67 6.59
CA VAL A 78 7.08 -3.08 6.19
C VAL A 78 8.52 -3.56 6.31
N SER A 79 8.69 -4.75 6.86
CA SER A 79 9.89 -5.58 6.68
C SER A 79 9.46 -6.77 5.83
N ALA A 80 10.15 -7.00 4.72
CA ALA A 80 9.84 -8.05 3.76
C ALA A 80 11.09 -8.86 3.45
N THR A 81 10.96 -10.17 3.39
CA THR A 81 12.01 -11.06 2.88
C THR A 81 11.60 -11.55 1.49
N ALA A 82 12.48 -11.37 0.51
CA ALA A 82 12.26 -11.86 -0.85
C ALA A 82 13.47 -12.61 -1.38
N GLN A 83 13.20 -13.58 -2.25
CA GLN A 83 14.21 -14.29 -3.02
C GLN A 83 14.62 -13.43 -4.21
N VAL A 84 15.91 -13.09 -4.28
CA VAL A 84 16.49 -12.32 -5.36
C VAL A 84 17.56 -13.15 -6.05
N GLU A 85 17.43 -13.36 -7.35
CA GLU A 85 18.47 -14.00 -8.14
C GLU A 85 19.49 -12.96 -8.60
N THR A 86 20.77 -13.24 -8.37
CA THR A 86 21.88 -12.50 -8.97
C THR A 86 22.92 -13.47 -9.50
N SER A 87 23.32 -13.30 -10.76
CA SER A 87 24.32 -14.13 -11.42
C SER A 87 24.03 -15.65 -11.32
N GLY A 88 22.76 -16.04 -11.40
CA GLY A 88 22.31 -17.43 -11.30
C GLY A 88 22.28 -18.03 -9.89
N THR A 89 22.41 -17.21 -8.84
CA THR A 89 22.25 -17.62 -7.44
C THR A 89 21.09 -16.87 -6.82
N THR A 90 20.13 -17.59 -6.24
CA THR A 90 19.02 -17.02 -5.48
C THR A 90 19.41 -16.84 -4.02
N VAL A 91 19.27 -15.62 -3.51
CA VAL A 91 19.56 -15.27 -2.13
C VAL A 91 18.34 -14.61 -1.46
N PRO A 92 17.99 -14.99 -0.22
CA PRO A 92 17.01 -14.24 0.55
C PRO A 92 17.58 -12.87 0.87
N THR A 93 16.79 -11.83 0.64
CA THR A 93 17.16 -10.42 0.82
C THR A 93 16.06 -9.72 1.59
N GLU A 94 16.43 -8.93 2.60
CA GLU A 94 15.50 -8.13 3.37
C GLU A 94 15.28 -6.75 2.73
N PHE A 95 14.02 -6.31 2.77
CA PHE A 95 13.55 -5.04 2.24
C PHE A 95 12.76 -4.32 3.32
N PHE A 96 12.96 -3.01 3.41
CA PHE A 96 12.21 -2.16 4.31
C PHE A 96 11.48 -1.10 3.52
N LEU A 97 10.18 -0.95 3.78
CA LEU A 97 9.33 0.01 3.08
C LEU A 97 8.64 0.93 4.08
N ARG A 98 8.51 2.21 3.74
CA ARG A 98 7.72 3.19 4.49
C ARG A 98 6.51 3.62 3.66
N ALA A 99 5.35 3.73 4.29
CA ALA A 99 4.14 4.23 3.66
C ALA A 99 4.26 5.73 3.40
N GLU A 100 4.08 6.16 2.15
CA GLU A 100 3.91 7.56 1.77
C GLU A 100 2.63 7.72 0.95
N GLY A 101 1.55 8.15 1.63
CA GLY A 101 0.22 8.17 1.06
C GLY A 101 -0.24 6.76 0.69
N GLN A 102 -0.43 6.51 -0.61
CA GLN A 102 -0.88 5.22 -1.14
C GLN A 102 0.26 4.30 -1.60
N PHE A 103 1.52 4.73 -1.43
CA PHE A 103 2.69 4.03 -1.97
C PHE A 103 3.59 3.51 -0.86
N TRP A 104 4.24 2.38 -1.13
CA TRP A 104 5.35 1.88 -0.32
C TRP A 104 6.66 2.37 -0.92
N ILE A 105 7.45 3.07 -0.13
CA ILE A 105 8.71 3.67 -0.53
C ILE A 105 9.85 2.86 0.08
N PRO A 106 10.75 2.28 -0.74
CA PRO A 106 11.93 1.59 -0.24
C PRO A 106 12.77 2.50 0.63
N THR A 107 13.17 1.99 1.79
CA THR A 107 13.99 2.70 2.77
C THR A 107 15.20 1.84 3.10
N SER A 108 16.40 2.43 3.08
CA SER A 108 17.63 1.66 3.33
C SER A 108 17.86 1.44 4.83
N ILE A 109 18.66 0.43 5.14
CA ILE A 109 19.11 0.15 6.51
C ILE A 109 19.87 1.36 7.08
N GLU A 110 20.67 2.06 6.27
CA GLU A 110 21.39 3.26 6.72
C GLU A 110 20.45 4.40 7.11
N GLU A 111 19.31 4.56 6.44
CA GLU A 111 18.30 5.55 6.81
C GLU A 111 17.62 5.17 8.13
N ILE A 112 17.23 3.89 8.27
CA ILE A 112 16.56 3.38 9.49
C ILE A 112 17.49 3.45 10.70
N CYS A 113 18.71 2.92 10.55
CA CYS A 113 19.69 2.81 11.63
C CYS A 113 20.49 4.10 11.86
N GLY A 114 20.32 5.11 11.01
CA GLY A 114 20.92 6.43 11.19
C GLY A 114 20.35 7.21 12.37
N THR A 115 19.17 6.80 12.87
CA THR A 115 18.49 7.42 14.02
C THR A 115 18.40 6.39 15.16
N PRO A 116 18.74 6.73 16.41
CA PRO A 116 18.54 5.83 17.55
C PRO A 116 17.06 5.44 17.72
N LEU A 117 16.77 4.20 18.13
CA LEU A 117 15.39 3.71 18.29
C LEU A 117 14.53 4.62 19.17
N ALA A 118 15.11 5.16 20.25
CA ALA A 118 14.40 6.06 21.18
C ALA A 118 13.95 7.40 20.54
N GLU A 119 14.52 7.74 19.38
CA GLU A 119 14.24 8.97 18.61
C GLU A 119 13.65 8.65 17.23
N SER A 120 13.42 7.38 16.91
CA SER A 120 12.95 6.92 15.61
C SER A 120 11.44 6.69 15.61
N ASP A 121 10.78 7.03 14.50
CA ASP A 121 9.38 6.71 14.23
C ASP A 121 9.21 5.29 13.62
N VAL A 122 10.30 4.53 13.50
CA VAL A 122 10.29 3.14 13.02
C VAL A 122 9.84 2.21 14.16
N PRO A 123 8.86 1.33 13.94
CA PRO A 123 8.46 0.33 14.93
C PRO A 123 9.62 -0.53 15.39
N GLU A 124 9.66 -0.85 16.68
CA GLU A 124 10.77 -1.61 17.28
C GLU A 124 11.06 -2.92 16.54
N GLU A 125 10.03 -3.64 16.09
CA GLU A 125 10.21 -4.90 15.34
C GLU A 125 10.92 -4.70 14.00
N ILE A 126 10.58 -3.63 13.27
CA ILE A 126 11.19 -3.28 11.99
C ILE A 126 12.61 -2.75 12.22
N TYR A 127 12.79 -1.95 13.27
CA TYR A 127 14.09 -1.41 13.64
C TYR A 127 15.07 -2.53 14.02
N VAL A 128 14.63 -3.50 14.83
CA VAL A 128 15.46 -4.65 15.22
C VAL A 128 15.77 -5.54 14.02
N ALA A 129 14.84 -5.72 13.09
CA ALA A 129 15.12 -6.44 11.84
C ALA A 129 16.21 -5.72 11.02
N ALA A 130 16.12 -4.39 10.85
CA ALA A 130 17.08 -3.62 10.07
C ALA A 130 18.46 -3.48 10.75
N CYS A 131 18.48 -3.18 12.04
CA CYS A 131 19.69 -2.74 12.76
C CYS A 131 20.27 -3.79 13.72
N GLY A 132 19.54 -4.87 13.96
CA GLY A 132 19.85 -5.82 15.03
C GLY A 132 19.48 -5.29 16.42
N VAL A 133 19.85 -6.06 17.45
CA VAL A 133 19.72 -5.64 18.84
C VAL A 133 20.82 -4.64 19.19
N GLN A 134 20.45 -3.43 19.59
CA GLN A 134 21.39 -2.48 20.18
C GLN A 134 21.54 -2.84 21.66
N GLU A 135 22.63 -3.54 22.01
CA GLU A 135 22.99 -3.85 23.42
C GLU A 135 23.46 -2.62 24.20
#